data_AF-A0A820D939-F1
#
_entry.id   AF-A0A820D939-F1
#
_cell.length_a   1.000
_cell.length_b   1.000
_cell.length_c   1.000
_cell.angle_alpha   90.00
_cell.angle_beta   90.00
_cell.angle_gamma   90.00
#
_symmetry.space_group_name_H-M   'P 1'
#
loop_
_entity.id
_entity.type
_entity.pdbx_description
1 polymer ?
#
loop_
_entity_poly.entity_id
_entity_poly.type
_entity_poly.pdbx_seq_one_letter_code
_entity_poly.pdbx_strand_id
1 'polypeptide(L)'
;MECNTYDKYSRKERFTSNPIAPKRPCGSLYGFISPFIKAIVKDFRLTKDQLPSKNEAIIPMIVEKAALGIIEEGKEIGKQDDAEKIAKTLLSKKELGMEEVWKCCAKLYSLPSFLYQKLNEAMRLIGSEEHEQVWRSKVQTLGPFSLLLWDNPFNSKMTKPDTILYRGAELSDDFIASLQEDYFAHPKPLRSFQAFTSCTRNLEVAKMFGNVLFVMELCIAFTVDLQKFSNFPDEEEELLLPGVCFTIDQMEFDTDEKKYVIYLTLQQRHARTDQHEVFRDVAQIKQQHSNHSFFHSNPNYRANFGDQYELILHNNPAFHLLRRDDHDTSIDMVIGALASRATDRYNRFGRDSDWNDA
;
A
#
# COMPACT_ATOMS: atom_id res chain seq x y z
N MET A 1 -33.42 1.50 24.05
CA MET A 1 -32.08 1.30 23.46
C MET A 1 -32.08 2.11 22.18
N GLU A 2 -31.72 3.39 22.29
CA GLU A 2 -31.75 4.33 21.17
C GLU A 2 -30.55 4.05 20.27
N CYS A 3 -30.83 3.57 19.06
CA CYS A 3 -29.82 3.33 18.04
C CYS A 3 -29.35 4.69 17.52
N ASN A 4 -28.15 5.09 17.93
CA ASN A 4 -27.55 6.38 17.62
C ASN A 4 -27.45 6.56 16.10
N THR A 5 -28.09 7.61 15.57
CA THR A 5 -28.25 7.87 14.12
C THR A 5 -26.94 8.20 13.38
N TYR A 6 -25.80 8.18 14.07
CA TYR A 6 -24.46 8.31 13.49
C TYR A 6 -23.85 7.00 12.99
N ASP A 7 -24.40 5.84 13.36
CA ASP A 7 -23.85 4.51 12.98
C ASP A 7 -24.06 4.17 11.48
N LYS A 8 -24.64 5.08 10.70
CA LYS A 8 -24.99 4.86 9.28
C LYS A 8 -23.86 5.19 8.30
N TYR A 9 -22.74 5.76 8.77
CA TYR A 9 -21.72 6.35 7.89
C TYR A 9 -20.30 5.78 8.07
N SER A 10 -20.08 4.81 8.97
CA SER A 10 -18.74 4.30 9.24
C SER A 10 -18.67 2.78 9.26
N ARG A 11 -17.68 2.24 8.54
CA ARG A 11 -17.44 0.79 8.46
C ARG A 11 -16.62 0.24 9.62
N LYS A 12 -17.29 -0.35 10.63
CA LYS A 12 -16.65 -0.89 11.85
C LYS A 12 -15.55 -1.92 11.57
N GLU A 13 -15.67 -2.67 10.48
CA GLU A 13 -14.71 -3.72 10.09
C GLU A 13 -13.32 -3.16 9.71
N ARG A 14 -13.20 -1.87 9.36
CA ARG A 14 -11.89 -1.22 9.13
C ARG A 14 -11.04 -1.13 10.40
N PHE A 15 -11.68 -1.21 11.57
CA PHE A 15 -11.08 -0.91 12.87
C PHE A 15 -10.66 -2.14 13.66
N THR A 16 -11.15 -3.32 13.29
CA THR A 16 -10.72 -4.54 13.96
C THR A 16 -9.23 -4.74 13.68
N SER A 17 -8.42 -4.61 14.74
CA SER A 17 -7.06 -5.15 14.78
C SER A 17 -7.21 -6.59 14.34
N ASN A 18 -6.68 -6.92 13.17
CA ASN A 18 -6.69 -8.31 12.78
C ASN A 18 -5.34 -8.75 12.22
N PRO A 19 -4.25 -8.60 12.98
CA PRO A 19 -3.19 -9.58 12.90
C PRO A 19 -3.62 -10.81 13.71
N ILE A 20 -3.90 -11.91 13.01
CA ILE A 20 -4.10 -13.24 13.63
C ILE A 20 -2.85 -13.68 14.42
N ALA A 21 -1.70 -13.05 14.18
CA ALA A 21 -0.48 -13.21 14.97
C ALA A 21 -0.13 -11.90 15.72
N PRO A 22 -0.50 -11.77 17.02
CA PRO A 22 -0.17 -10.58 17.82
C PRO A 22 1.34 -10.31 17.93
N LYS A 23 2.18 -11.31 17.65
CA LYS A 23 3.65 -11.20 17.67
C LYS A 23 4.27 -10.69 16.35
N ARG A 24 3.53 -10.66 15.22
CA ARG A 24 4.02 -10.21 13.90
C ARG A 24 2.89 -9.69 13.00
N PRO A 25 2.34 -8.50 13.28
CA PRO A 25 1.29 -7.88 12.47
C PRO A 25 1.78 -7.30 11.13
N CYS A 26 3.08 -7.00 11.04
CA CYS A 26 3.75 -6.58 9.83
C CYS A 26 4.79 -7.65 9.48
N GLY A 27 4.50 -8.46 8.46
CA GLY A 27 5.40 -9.51 7.99
C GLY A 27 6.78 -8.99 7.55
N SER A 28 7.71 -9.93 7.32
CA SER A 28 9.03 -9.63 6.77
C SER A 28 8.95 -8.83 5.47
N LEU A 29 10.05 -8.21 5.05
CA LEU A 29 10.09 -7.41 3.83
C LEU A 29 9.82 -8.27 2.59
N TYR A 30 8.69 -8.06 1.93
CA TYR A 30 8.41 -8.67 0.63
C TYR A 30 8.89 -7.79 -0.52
N GLY A 31 8.98 -8.40 -1.70
CA GLY A 31 9.18 -7.67 -2.95
C GLY A 31 7.96 -6.83 -3.32
N PHE A 32 7.96 -6.32 -4.54
CA PHE A 32 6.94 -5.38 -5.00
C PHE A 32 5.51 -5.96 -5.01
N ILE A 33 5.38 -7.28 -5.20
CA ILE A 33 4.11 -7.99 -5.27
C ILE A 33 3.98 -8.89 -4.04
N SER A 34 2.85 -8.79 -3.33
CA SER A 34 2.55 -9.66 -2.18
C SER A 34 2.63 -11.15 -2.56
N PRO A 35 3.21 -12.01 -1.71
CA PRO A 35 3.26 -13.45 -1.93
C PRO A 35 1.90 -14.08 -2.21
N PHE A 36 0.81 -13.52 -1.66
CA PHE A 36 -0.55 -14.00 -1.94
C PHE A 36 -0.93 -13.84 -3.41
N ILE A 37 -0.62 -12.67 -3.98
CA ILE A 37 -0.87 -12.36 -5.38
C ILE A 37 0.04 -13.22 -6.28
N LYS A 38 1.31 -13.38 -5.92
CA LYS A 38 2.22 -14.28 -6.66
C LYS A 38 1.71 -15.72 -6.66
N ALA A 39 1.21 -16.21 -5.52
CA ALA A 39 0.72 -17.57 -5.38
C ALA A 39 -0.51 -17.83 -6.27
N ILE A 40 -1.48 -16.92 -6.33
CA ILE A 40 -2.66 -17.11 -7.19
C ILE A 40 -2.32 -17.00 -8.68
N VAL A 41 -1.41 -16.10 -9.07
CA VAL A 41 -0.93 -16.02 -10.46
C VAL A 41 -0.28 -17.36 -10.86
N LYS A 42 0.56 -17.92 -9.99
CA LYS A 42 1.19 -19.22 -10.21
C LYS A 42 0.16 -20.35 -10.31
N ASP A 43 -0.85 -20.36 -9.43
CA ASP A 43 -1.93 -21.36 -9.44
C ASP A 43 -2.71 -21.33 -10.77
N PHE A 44 -2.98 -20.14 -11.30
CA PHE A 44 -3.57 -19.96 -12.63
C PHE A 44 -2.59 -20.08 -13.80
N ARG A 45 -1.29 -20.27 -13.53
CA ARG A 45 -0.22 -20.35 -14.54
C ARG A 45 -0.20 -19.14 -15.47
N LEU A 46 -0.48 -17.96 -14.93
CA LEU A 46 -0.50 -16.73 -15.70
C LEU A 46 0.89 -16.14 -15.79
N THR A 47 1.23 -15.63 -16.96
CA THR A 47 2.34 -14.69 -17.12
C THR A 47 1.83 -13.26 -16.92
N LYS A 48 2.78 -12.34 -16.75
CA LYS A 48 2.52 -10.89 -16.63
C LYS A 48 1.65 -10.32 -17.76
N ASP A 49 1.75 -10.83 -18.98
CA ASP A 49 0.98 -10.34 -20.14
C ASP A 49 -0.35 -11.08 -20.32
N GLN A 50 -0.61 -12.06 -19.47
CA GLN A 50 -1.86 -12.79 -19.38
C GLN A 50 -2.69 -12.36 -18.17
N LEU A 51 -2.30 -11.32 -17.43
CA LEU A 51 -3.12 -10.80 -16.33
C LEU A 51 -4.50 -10.33 -16.82
N PRO A 52 -5.54 -10.34 -15.96
CA PRO A 52 -6.91 -9.95 -16.32
C PRO A 52 -7.03 -8.61 -17.06
N SER A 53 -6.26 -7.61 -16.67
CA SER A 53 -6.23 -6.26 -17.27
C SER A 53 -5.63 -6.22 -18.68
N LYS A 54 -4.95 -7.29 -19.11
CA LYS A 54 -4.30 -7.41 -20.42
C LYS A 54 -4.89 -8.50 -21.29
N ASN A 55 -5.56 -9.47 -20.69
CA ASN A 55 -6.17 -10.59 -21.38
C ASN A 55 -7.61 -10.78 -20.90
N GLU A 56 -8.54 -10.15 -21.62
CA GLU A 56 -9.95 -10.19 -21.22
C GLU A 56 -10.56 -11.60 -21.31
N ALA A 57 -10.01 -12.48 -22.15
CA ALA A 57 -10.55 -13.82 -22.37
C ALA A 57 -10.49 -14.70 -21.11
N ILE A 58 -9.63 -14.39 -20.13
CA ILE A 58 -9.53 -15.15 -18.88
C ILE A 58 -10.40 -14.60 -17.75
N ILE A 59 -11.00 -13.41 -17.93
CA ILE A 59 -11.78 -12.73 -16.88
C ILE A 59 -12.96 -13.58 -16.42
N PRO A 60 -13.81 -14.15 -17.30
CA PRO A 60 -14.97 -14.94 -16.85
C PRO A 60 -14.56 -16.12 -15.97
N MET A 61 -13.46 -16.79 -16.32
CA MET A 61 -12.93 -17.92 -15.54
C MET A 61 -12.49 -17.49 -14.14
N ILE A 62 -11.75 -16.38 -14.01
CA ILE A 62 -11.29 -15.89 -12.71
C ILE A 62 -12.47 -15.40 -11.87
N VAL A 63 -13.45 -14.74 -12.50
CA VAL A 63 -14.68 -14.28 -11.84
C VAL A 63 -15.49 -15.46 -11.27
N GLU A 64 -15.63 -16.54 -12.04
CA GLU A 64 -16.30 -17.77 -11.58
C GLU A 64 -15.55 -18.41 -10.41
N LYS A 65 -14.22 -18.50 -10.47
CA LYS A 65 -13.38 -18.99 -9.36
C LYS A 65 -13.51 -18.12 -8.11
N ALA A 66 -13.50 -16.80 -8.26
CA ALA A 66 -13.69 -15.85 -7.17
C ALA A 66 -15.08 -16.01 -6.52
N ALA A 67 -16.13 -16.13 -7.32
CA ALA A 67 -17.49 -16.33 -6.82
C ALA A 67 -17.63 -17.63 -6.02
N LEU A 68 -17.07 -18.74 -6.52
CA LEU A 68 -17.07 -20.02 -5.82
C LEU A 68 -16.29 -19.96 -4.49
N GLY A 69 -15.10 -19.35 -4.52
CA GLY A 69 -14.28 -19.19 -3.32
C GLY A 69 -14.94 -18.33 -2.25
N ILE A 70 -15.63 -17.26 -2.64
CA ILE A 70 -16.42 -16.42 -1.72
C ILE A 70 -17.52 -17.23 -1.04
N ILE A 71 -18.24 -18.08 -1.79
CA ILE A 71 -19.30 -18.95 -1.24
C ILE A 71 -18.72 -19.93 -0.22
N GLU A 72 -17.58 -20.57 -0.54
CA GLU A 72 -16.94 -21.53 0.36
C GLU A 72 -16.52 -20.86 1.68
N GLU A 73 -15.83 -19.71 1.61
CA GLU A 73 -15.42 -18.95 2.80
C GLU A 73 -16.61 -18.49 3.64
N GLY A 74 -17.71 -18.09 2.98
CA GLY A 74 -18.94 -17.71 3.67
C GLY A 74 -19.60 -18.89 4.36
N LYS A 75 -19.62 -20.06 3.73
CA LYS A 75 -20.17 -21.30 4.31
C LYS A 75 -19.40 -21.72 5.56
N GLU A 76 -18.07 -21.66 5.53
CA GLU A 76 -17.21 -22.01 6.67
C GLU A 76 -17.54 -21.21 7.95
N ILE A 77 -18.04 -19.97 7.80
CA ILE A 77 -18.35 -19.09 8.93
C ILE A 77 -19.86 -18.87 9.16
N GLY A 78 -20.72 -19.68 8.54
CA GLY A 78 -22.17 -19.55 8.68
C GLY A 78 -22.76 -18.26 8.08
N LYS A 79 -22.12 -17.70 7.04
CA LYS A 79 -22.53 -16.51 6.28
C LYS A 79 -22.88 -16.85 4.82
N GLN A 80 -23.45 -18.03 4.58
CA GLN A 80 -23.74 -18.53 3.24
C GLN A 80 -24.64 -17.58 2.41
N ASP A 81 -25.76 -17.12 2.97
CA ASP A 81 -26.69 -16.22 2.24
C ASP A 81 -26.02 -14.91 1.78
N ASP A 82 -25.17 -14.34 2.63
CA ASP A 82 -24.42 -13.12 2.30
C ASP A 82 -23.37 -13.40 1.21
N ALA A 83 -22.70 -14.55 1.30
CA ALA A 83 -21.71 -14.99 0.32
C ALA A 83 -22.32 -15.24 -1.06
N GLU A 84 -23.48 -15.90 -1.12
CA GLU A 84 -24.22 -16.14 -2.37
C GLU A 84 -24.66 -14.82 -3.02
N LYS A 85 -25.10 -13.82 -2.23
CA LYS A 85 -25.43 -12.48 -2.75
C LYS A 85 -24.21 -11.76 -3.33
N ILE A 86 -23.07 -11.82 -2.62
CA ILE A 86 -21.81 -11.24 -3.10
C ILE A 86 -21.36 -11.93 -4.39
N ALA A 87 -21.34 -13.26 -4.41
CA ALA A 87 -20.95 -14.07 -5.55
C ALA A 87 -21.86 -13.82 -6.78
N LYS A 88 -23.18 -13.77 -6.58
CA LYS A 88 -24.15 -13.44 -7.64
C LYS A 88 -23.90 -12.04 -8.21
N THR A 89 -23.62 -11.07 -7.35
CA THR A 89 -23.31 -9.70 -7.78
C THR A 89 -22.05 -9.68 -8.65
N LEU A 90 -21.01 -10.38 -8.24
CA LEU A 90 -19.75 -10.50 -8.99
C LEU A 90 -19.95 -11.22 -10.34
N LEU A 91 -20.65 -12.36 -10.35
CA LEU A 91 -20.95 -13.14 -11.57
C LEU A 91 -21.73 -12.33 -12.61
N SER A 92 -22.60 -11.41 -12.18
CA SER A 92 -23.35 -10.53 -13.10
C SER A 92 -22.48 -9.59 -13.93
N LYS A 93 -21.20 -9.44 -13.58
CA LYS A 93 -20.23 -8.56 -14.24
C LYS A 93 -19.23 -9.30 -15.12
N LYS A 94 -19.24 -10.64 -15.11
CA LYS A 94 -18.16 -11.47 -15.67
C LYS A 94 -17.89 -11.24 -17.17
N GLU A 95 -18.91 -10.90 -17.94
CA GLU A 95 -18.81 -10.67 -19.40
C GLU A 95 -18.67 -9.18 -19.77
N LEU A 96 -18.52 -8.28 -18.80
CA LEU A 96 -18.50 -6.82 -19.02
C LEU A 96 -17.07 -6.23 -19.09
N GLY A 97 -16.04 -7.07 -19.12
CA GLY A 97 -14.64 -6.66 -19.17
C GLY A 97 -14.04 -6.27 -17.80
N MET A 98 -12.72 -6.03 -17.79
CA MET A 98 -11.97 -5.90 -16.53
C MET A 98 -12.36 -4.65 -15.74
N GLU A 99 -12.67 -3.56 -16.41
CA GLU A 99 -13.10 -2.31 -15.77
C GLU A 99 -14.33 -2.49 -14.89
N GLU A 100 -15.37 -3.13 -15.41
CA GLU A 100 -16.63 -3.33 -14.69
C GLU A 100 -16.50 -4.38 -13.59
N VAL A 101 -15.71 -5.43 -13.83
CA VAL A 101 -15.38 -6.43 -12.82
C VAL A 101 -14.60 -5.79 -11.67
N TRP A 102 -13.59 -4.97 -11.97
CA TRP A 102 -12.79 -4.30 -10.97
C TRP A 102 -13.62 -3.34 -10.11
N LYS A 103 -14.47 -2.50 -10.73
CA LYS A 103 -15.40 -1.60 -10.01
C LYS A 103 -16.31 -2.40 -9.06
N CYS A 104 -16.77 -3.56 -9.51
CA CYS A 104 -17.56 -4.47 -8.69
C CYS A 104 -16.74 -5.01 -7.51
N CYS A 105 -15.52 -5.50 -7.74
CA CYS A 105 -14.62 -5.95 -6.68
C CYS A 105 -14.36 -4.85 -5.64
N ALA A 106 -14.07 -3.63 -6.06
CA ALA A 106 -13.91 -2.48 -5.16
C ALA A 106 -15.16 -2.24 -4.30
N LYS A 107 -16.34 -2.23 -4.92
CA LYS A 107 -17.62 -2.11 -4.21
C LYS A 107 -17.83 -3.24 -3.21
N LEU A 108 -17.63 -4.49 -3.63
CA LEU A 108 -17.83 -5.67 -2.78
C LEU A 108 -16.83 -5.70 -1.61
N TYR A 109 -15.57 -5.33 -1.86
CA TYR A 109 -14.55 -5.19 -0.84
C TYR A 109 -14.91 -4.11 0.20
N SER A 110 -15.62 -3.06 -0.19
CA SER A 110 -16.08 -2.00 0.72
C SER A 110 -17.32 -2.35 1.55
N LEU A 111 -18.06 -3.43 1.22
CA LEU A 111 -19.30 -3.79 1.93
C LEU A 111 -19.04 -4.11 3.40
N PRO A 112 -19.95 -3.77 4.33
CA PRO A 112 -19.94 -4.28 5.71
C PRO A 112 -20.30 -5.77 5.70
N SER A 113 -19.35 -6.59 5.27
CA SER A 113 -19.49 -8.03 5.07
C SER A 113 -18.20 -8.74 5.46
N PHE A 114 -18.28 -10.07 5.60
CA PHE A 114 -17.16 -10.90 5.99
C PHE A 114 -15.97 -10.85 5.01
N LEU A 115 -16.21 -10.53 3.74
CA LEU A 115 -15.23 -10.72 2.67
C LEU A 115 -13.95 -9.91 2.92
N TYR A 116 -14.09 -8.63 3.27
CA TYR A 116 -12.95 -7.77 3.61
C TYR A 116 -12.15 -8.31 4.77
N GLN A 117 -12.85 -8.71 5.84
CA GLN A 117 -12.23 -9.18 7.05
C GLN A 117 -11.45 -10.46 6.76
N LYS A 118 -12.09 -11.45 6.12
CA LYS A 118 -11.47 -12.74 5.79
C LYS A 118 -10.30 -12.62 4.84
N LEU A 119 -10.44 -11.79 3.80
CA LEU A 119 -9.37 -11.52 2.85
C LEU A 119 -8.15 -10.94 3.57
N ASN A 120 -8.34 -9.88 4.34
CA ASN A 120 -7.23 -9.21 5.00
C ASN A 120 -6.63 -10.04 6.14
N GLU A 121 -7.44 -10.81 6.87
CA GLU A 121 -7.00 -11.81 7.84
C GLU A 121 -6.04 -12.82 7.19
N ALA A 122 -6.46 -13.47 6.09
CA ALA A 122 -5.64 -14.46 5.39
C ALA A 122 -4.33 -13.85 4.86
N MET A 123 -4.39 -12.65 4.29
CA MET A 123 -3.19 -11.98 3.76
C MET A 123 -2.23 -11.52 4.87
N ARG A 124 -2.71 -11.16 6.06
CA ARG A 124 -1.85 -10.76 7.20
C ARG A 124 -1.08 -11.93 7.82
N LEU A 125 -1.46 -13.17 7.52
CA LEU A 125 -0.75 -14.37 7.97
C LEU A 125 0.52 -14.67 7.16
N ILE A 126 0.74 -13.97 6.04
CA ILE A 126 1.92 -14.13 5.21
C ILE A 126 3.18 -13.79 6.03
N GLY A 127 4.17 -14.69 6.01
CA GLY A 127 5.42 -14.56 6.76
C GLY A 127 5.41 -15.13 8.16
N SER A 128 4.25 -15.63 8.62
CA SER A 128 4.20 -16.49 9.79
C SER A 128 4.50 -17.93 9.36
N GLU A 129 5.61 -18.49 9.85
CA GLU A 129 5.93 -19.91 9.67
C GLU A 129 4.85 -20.80 10.31
N GLU A 130 4.34 -20.39 11.48
CA GLU A 130 3.27 -21.10 12.21
C GLU A 130 1.95 -21.16 11.42
N HIS A 131 1.66 -20.12 10.64
CA HIS A 131 0.40 -20.01 9.91
C HIS A 131 0.55 -20.16 8.39
N GLU A 132 1.69 -20.69 7.93
CA GLU A 132 1.97 -20.79 6.50
C GLU A 132 0.91 -21.62 5.77
N GLN A 133 0.55 -22.77 6.33
CA GLN A 133 -0.47 -23.65 5.76
C GLN A 133 -1.85 -22.98 5.70
N VAL A 134 -2.16 -22.14 6.68
CA VAL A 134 -3.46 -21.46 6.78
C VAL A 134 -3.62 -20.45 5.66
N TRP A 135 -2.66 -19.53 5.45
CA TRP A 135 -2.82 -18.55 4.38
C TRP A 135 -2.71 -19.21 2.99
N ARG A 136 -1.88 -20.24 2.84
CA ARG A 136 -1.75 -20.97 1.57
C ARG A 136 -3.04 -21.68 1.18
N SER A 137 -3.75 -22.29 2.13
CA SER A 137 -5.04 -22.94 1.82
C SER A 137 -6.08 -21.92 1.34
N LYS A 138 -6.00 -20.68 1.81
CA LYS A 138 -6.89 -19.57 1.42
C LYS A 138 -6.56 -18.97 0.04
N VAL A 139 -5.42 -19.30 -0.56
CA VAL A 139 -5.06 -18.80 -1.91
C VAL A 139 -6.08 -19.27 -2.94
N GLN A 140 -6.57 -20.52 -2.87
CA GLN A 140 -7.50 -21.05 -3.88
C GLN A 140 -8.91 -20.46 -3.77
N THR A 141 -9.33 -20.02 -2.59
CA THR A 141 -10.67 -19.47 -2.35
C THR A 141 -10.69 -17.94 -2.46
N LEU A 142 -9.76 -17.25 -1.79
CA LEU A 142 -9.73 -15.78 -1.73
C LEU A 142 -8.82 -15.16 -2.79
N GLY A 143 -7.80 -15.88 -3.25
CA GLY A 143 -6.83 -15.42 -4.24
C GLY A 143 -7.43 -14.91 -5.54
N PRO A 144 -8.41 -15.60 -6.18
CA PRO A 144 -9.02 -15.12 -7.42
C PRO A 144 -9.65 -13.73 -7.25
N PHE A 145 -10.38 -13.50 -6.15
CA PHE A 145 -10.94 -12.18 -5.84
C PHE A 145 -9.84 -11.15 -5.57
N SER A 146 -8.80 -11.52 -4.82
CA SER A 146 -7.64 -10.63 -4.57
C SER A 146 -6.94 -10.21 -5.84
N LEU A 147 -6.76 -11.13 -6.79
CA LEU A 147 -6.15 -10.85 -8.08
C LEU A 147 -6.98 -9.85 -8.89
N LEU A 148 -8.30 -10.04 -8.94
CA LEU A 148 -9.19 -9.11 -9.63
C LEU A 148 -9.19 -7.72 -8.99
N LEU A 149 -9.12 -7.62 -7.66
CA LEU A 149 -9.04 -6.33 -6.97
C LEU A 149 -7.67 -5.66 -7.13
N TRP A 150 -6.60 -6.44 -7.13
CA TRP A 150 -5.22 -5.96 -7.24
C TRP A 150 -4.89 -5.47 -8.66
N ASP A 151 -5.33 -6.19 -9.69
CA ASP A 151 -5.02 -5.91 -11.10
C ASP A 151 -5.90 -4.78 -11.66
N ASN A 152 -5.71 -3.58 -11.11
CA ASN A 152 -6.49 -2.39 -11.41
C ASN A 152 -6.25 -1.88 -12.86
N PRO A 153 -7.27 -1.91 -13.74
CA PRO A 153 -7.13 -1.48 -15.14
C PRO A 153 -7.01 0.03 -15.30
N PHE A 154 -7.38 0.84 -14.30
CA PHE A 154 -7.38 2.30 -14.39
C PHE A 154 -5.99 2.94 -14.26
N ASN A 155 -4.93 2.13 -14.26
CA ASN A 155 -3.57 2.48 -13.85
C ASN A 155 -3.58 3.14 -12.46
N SER A 156 -3.17 2.40 -11.45
CA SER A 156 -2.81 2.97 -10.15
C SER A 156 -1.88 4.16 -10.39
N LYS A 157 -2.38 5.38 -10.19
CA LYS A 157 -1.54 6.56 -10.26
C LYS A 157 -0.48 6.35 -9.19
N MET A 158 0.80 6.41 -9.56
CA MET A 158 1.81 6.65 -8.55
C MET A 158 1.37 7.93 -7.83
N THR A 159 1.12 7.82 -6.53
CA THR A 159 0.63 8.96 -5.77
C THR A 159 1.61 10.10 -5.90
N LYS A 160 1.08 11.33 -5.90
CA LYS A 160 1.95 12.50 -5.85
C LYS A 160 2.77 12.42 -4.57
N PRO A 161 4.07 12.74 -4.61
CA PRO A 161 4.86 12.95 -3.39
C PRO A 161 4.10 13.89 -2.44
N ASP A 162 4.29 13.67 -1.14
CA ASP A 162 3.70 14.46 -0.06
C ASP A 162 2.17 14.29 0.10
N THR A 163 1.58 13.27 -0.54
CA THR A 163 0.19 12.87 -0.25
C THR A 163 0.13 12.31 1.17
N ILE A 164 -0.76 12.83 2.01
CA ILE A 164 -1.00 12.30 3.36
C ILE A 164 -2.28 11.48 3.36
N LEU A 165 -2.19 10.26 3.89
CA LEU A 165 -3.33 9.41 4.18
C LEU A 165 -3.45 9.18 5.69
N TYR A 166 -4.66 8.90 6.14
CA TYR A 166 -4.95 8.65 7.54
C TYR A 166 -5.61 7.30 7.72
N ARG A 167 -5.38 6.66 8.87
CA ARG A 167 -6.09 5.45 9.27
C ARG A 167 -6.21 5.39 10.78
N GLY A 168 -7.44 5.36 11.27
CA GLY A 168 -7.73 4.93 12.64
C GLY A 168 -7.70 3.40 12.72
N ALA A 169 -7.14 2.87 13.80
CA ALA A 169 -7.09 1.45 14.08
C ALA A 169 -7.16 1.20 15.58
N GLU A 170 -7.89 0.16 15.98
CA GLU A 170 -7.71 -0.39 17.33
C GLU A 170 -6.48 -1.29 17.29
N LEU A 171 -5.53 -1.16 18.21
CA LEU A 171 -4.37 -2.04 18.37
C LEU A 171 -4.24 -2.48 19.83
N SER A 172 -3.71 -3.67 20.07
CA SER A 172 -3.37 -4.11 21.43
C SER A 172 -2.17 -3.35 21.99
N ASP A 173 -2.11 -3.20 23.31
CA ASP A 173 -0.99 -2.55 24.00
C ASP A 173 0.36 -3.20 23.65
N ASP A 174 0.41 -4.54 23.59
CA ASP A 174 1.61 -5.28 23.19
C ASP A 174 2.11 -4.89 21.79
N PHE A 175 1.19 -4.60 20.87
CA PHE A 175 1.57 -4.22 19.51
C PHE A 175 2.01 -2.75 19.47
N ILE A 176 1.34 -1.87 20.21
CA ILE A 176 1.78 -0.48 20.35
C ILE A 176 3.20 -0.43 20.94
N ALA A 177 3.50 -1.24 21.97
CA ALA A 177 4.83 -1.38 22.53
C ALA A 177 5.86 -1.84 21.50
N SER A 178 5.53 -2.84 20.66
CA SER A 178 6.41 -3.27 19.56
C SER A 178 6.66 -2.16 18.53
N LEU A 179 5.68 -1.30 18.23
CA LEU A 179 5.88 -0.15 17.34
C LEU A 179 6.76 0.93 18.00
N GLN A 180 6.66 1.10 19.32
CA GLN A 180 7.56 2.00 20.06
C GLN A 180 9.01 1.49 20.02
N GLU A 181 9.23 0.18 20.18
CA GLU A 181 10.57 -0.42 20.03
C GLU A 181 11.14 -0.16 18.63
N ASP A 182 10.33 -0.31 17.58
CA ASP A 182 10.71 0.00 16.21
C ASP A 182 11.07 1.48 16.02
N TYR A 183 10.32 2.38 16.65
CA TYR A 183 10.57 3.82 16.59
C TYR A 183 11.94 4.20 17.20
N PHE A 184 12.32 3.57 18.32
CA PHE A 184 13.61 3.84 18.99
C PHE A 184 14.80 3.07 18.38
N ALA A 185 14.55 2.07 17.53
CA ALA A 185 15.60 1.25 16.93
C ALA A 185 16.43 2.02 15.88
N HIS A 186 17.73 1.71 15.82
CA HIS A 186 18.69 2.31 14.90
C HIS A 186 19.55 1.24 14.22
N PRO A 187 19.49 1.08 12.87
CA PRO A 187 18.62 1.83 11.95
C PRO A 187 17.13 1.50 12.17
N LYS A 188 16.25 2.45 11.80
CA LYS A 188 14.80 2.24 11.87
C LYS A 188 14.39 1.03 11.03
N PRO A 189 13.63 0.08 11.58
CA PRO A 189 13.21 -1.10 10.86
C PRO A 189 12.17 -0.72 9.79
N LEU A 190 12.27 -1.38 8.65
CA LEU A 190 11.29 -1.27 7.59
C LEU A 190 10.23 -2.37 7.79
N ARG A 191 8.96 -1.98 7.81
CA ARG A 191 7.79 -2.86 7.93
C ARG A 191 7.00 -2.86 6.63
N SER A 192 6.02 -3.74 6.48
CA SER A 192 5.13 -3.73 5.32
C SER A 192 3.70 -4.17 5.63
N PHE A 193 2.75 -3.54 4.94
CA PHE A 193 1.34 -3.90 4.94
C PHE A 193 1.12 -5.14 4.06
N GLN A 194 0.85 -6.29 4.67
CA GLN A 194 0.72 -7.56 3.94
C GLN A 194 -0.57 -7.71 3.14
N ALA A 195 -1.59 -7.00 3.59
CA ALA A 195 -2.93 -7.04 3.04
C ALA A 195 -3.31 -5.67 2.48
N PHE A 196 -4.43 -5.64 1.77
CA PHE A 196 -5.03 -4.38 1.37
C PHE A 196 -5.30 -3.53 2.61
N THR A 197 -4.84 -2.28 2.58
CA THR A 197 -4.94 -1.38 3.71
C THR A 197 -5.82 -0.20 3.33
N SER A 198 -7.02 -0.23 3.90
CA SER A 198 -8.03 0.80 3.77
C SER A 198 -7.62 2.04 4.57
N CYS A 199 -7.41 3.15 3.87
CA CYS A 199 -7.09 4.47 4.42
C CYS A 199 -8.15 5.50 4.02
N THR A 200 -8.02 6.72 4.53
CA THR A 200 -8.86 7.86 4.15
C THR A 200 -8.00 9.10 3.92
N ARG A 201 -8.43 9.97 3.00
CA ARG A 201 -7.87 11.32 2.83
C ARG A 201 -8.41 12.32 3.85
N ASN A 202 -9.46 11.95 4.58
CA ASN A 202 -10.13 12.79 5.56
C ASN A 202 -9.67 12.43 6.99
N LEU A 203 -8.91 13.35 7.61
CA LEU A 203 -8.39 13.18 8.98
C LEU A 203 -9.52 12.96 10.00
N GLU A 204 -10.60 13.72 9.89
CA GLU A 204 -11.71 13.65 10.84
C GLU A 204 -12.40 12.29 10.77
N VAL A 205 -12.49 11.70 9.58
CA VAL A 205 -12.94 10.31 9.42
C VAL A 205 -12.01 9.36 10.17
N ALA A 206 -10.69 9.43 9.96
CA ALA A 206 -9.75 8.53 10.64
C ALA A 206 -9.78 8.66 12.18
N LYS A 207 -9.92 9.89 12.71
CA LYS A 207 -9.97 10.17 14.14
C LYS A 207 -11.16 9.53 14.84
N MET A 208 -12.26 9.24 14.14
CA MET A 208 -13.43 8.59 14.76
C MET A 208 -13.14 7.17 15.27
N PHE A 209 -11.97 6.59 14.92
CA PHE A 209 -11.77 5.16 15.06
C PHE A 209 -10.55 4.76 15.88
N GLY A 210 -10.71 3.70 16.67
CA GLY A 210 -9.65 3.00 17.39
C GLY A 210 -8.92 3.82 18.45
N ASN A 211 -7.96 3.17 19.12
CA ASN A 211 -7.01 3.80 20.06
C ASN A 211 -5.72 4.32 19.39
N VAL A 212 -5.54 4.11 18.08
CA VAL A 212 -4.39 4.58 17.29
C VAL A 212 -4.83 5.33 16.04
N LEU A 213 -4.17 6.44 15.75
CA LEU A 213 -4.23 7.18 14.49
C LEU A 213 -2.89 7.07 13.75
N PHE A 214 -2.90 6.45 12.59
CA PHE A 214 -1.78 6.49 11.65
C PHE A 214 -1.89 7.73 10.76
N VAL A 215 -0.81 8.51 10.71
CA VAL A 215 -0.59 9.61 9.78
C VAL A 215 0.49 9.17 8.78
N MET A 216 0.12 8.99 7.52
CA MET A 216 0.93 8.28 6.53
C MET A 216 1.32 9.22 5.39
N GLU A 217 2.59 9.60 5.33
CA GLU A 217 3.15 10.36 4.22
C GLU A 217 3.58 9.40 3.11
N LEU A 218 3.10 9.63 1.88
CA LEU A 218 3.39 8.77 0.74
C LEU A 218 4.56 9.32 -0.07
N CYS A 219 5.69 8.62 -0.05
CA CYS A 219 6.80 8.88 -0.96
C CYS A 219 6.52 8.28 -2.34
N ILE A 220 6.37 6.95 -2.39
CA ILE A 220 6.08 6.18 -3.60
C ILE A 220 5.24 4.98 -3.18
N ALA A 221 3.93 4.99 -3.33
CA ALA A 221 3.08 3.85 -2.98
C ALA A 221 2.04 3.58 -4.06
N PHE A 222 1.66 2.31 -4.18
CA PHE A 222 0.53 1.93 -5.04
C PHE A 222 -0.75 2.04 -4.25
N THR A 223 -1.57 2.99 -4.66
CA THR A 223 -2.87 3.24 -4.04
C THR A 223 -3.96 3.29 -5.10
N VAL A 224 -5.20 3.17 -4.63
CA VAL A 224 -6.37 3.34 -5.46
C VAL A 224 -7.45 4.11 -4.72
N ASP A 225 -7.92 5.18 -5.33
CA ASP A 225 -9.10 5.92 -4.87
C ASP A 225 -10.36 5.07 -5.07
N LEU A 226 -10.96 4.61 -3.96
CA LEU A 226 -12.19 3.83 -3.99
C LEU A 226 -13.43 4.69 -3.76
N GLN A 227 -13.29 6.00 -3.52
CA GLN A 227 -14.40 6.86 -3.10
C GLN A 227 -15.64 6.68 -3.98
N LYS A 228 -15.48 6.64 -5.29
CA LYS A 228 -16.59 6.53 -6.26
C LYS A 228 -17.23 5.15 -6.35
N PHE A 229 -16.57 4.12 -5.82
CA PHE A 229 -16.97 2.72 -5.93
C PHE A 229 -17.35 2.12 -4.57
N SER A 230 -16.93 2.75 -3.49
CA SER A 230 -17.23 2.35 -2.11
C SER A 230 -18.71 2.53 -1.78
N ASN A 231 -19.23 1.69 -0.89
CA ASN A 231 -20.53 1.94 -0.27
C ASN A 231 -20.48 3.06 0.79
N PHE A 232 -19.29 3.55 1.11
CA PHE A 232 -19.04 4.63 2.05
C PHE A 232 -18.24 5.76 1.36
N PRO A 233 -18.83 6.46 0.37
CA PRO A 233 -18.12 7.48 -0.40
C PRO A 233 -17.67 8.68 0.45
N ASP A 234 -18.36 8.98 1.54
CA ASP A 234 -18.00 10.07 2.45
C ASP A 234 -16.73 9.77 3.27
N GLU A 235 -16.30 8.50 3.33
CA GLU A 235 -15.04 8.12 3.98
C GLU A 235 -13.81 8.53 3.15
N GLU A 236 -13.97 9.00 1.90
CA GLU A 236 -12.85 9.35 1.01
C GLU A 236 -11.78 8.26 0.95
N GLU A 237 -12.22 7.00 0.78
CA GLU A 237 -11.36 5.83 0.89
C GLU A 237 -10.26 5.82 -0.18
N GLU A 238 -9.03 5.68 0.29
CA GLU A 238 -7.86 5.33 -0.51
C GLU A 238 -7.39 3.94 -0.07
N LEU A 239 -7.31 2.99 -1.01
CA LEU A 239 -6.86 1.64 -0.74
C LEU A 239 -5.37 1.51 -1.05
N LEU A 240 -4.55 1.28 -0.03
CA LEU A 240 -3.17 0.86 -0.21
C LEU A 240 -3.12 -0.60 -0.68
N LEU A 241 -2.35 -0.86 -1.73
CA LEU A 241 -2.15 -2.22 -2.21
C LEU A 241 -1.23 -3.02 -1.26
N PRO A 242 -1.39 -4.36 -1.22
CA PRO A 242 -0.51 -5.26 -0.47
C PRO A 242 0.96 -5.09 -0.86
N GLY A 243 1.86 -5.06 0.14
CA GLY A 243 3.30 -4.96 -0.04
C GLY A 243 3.89 -3.56 0.16
N VAL A 244 3.05 -2.52 0.33
CA VAL A 244 3.54 -1.18 0.67
C VAL A 244 4.32 -1.24 1.98
N CYS A 245 5.56 -0.76 1.95
CA CYS A 245 6.45 -0.72 3.10
C CYS A 245 6.36 0.62 3.84
N PHE A 246 6.74 0.64 5.11
CA PHE A 246 6.77 1.86 5.90
C PHE A 246 7.87 1.85 6.98
N THR A 247 8.30 3.04 7.37
CA THR A 247 9.09 3.31 8.58
C THR A 247 8.28 4.15 9.55
N ILE A 248 8.59 4.06 10.84
CA ILE A 248 7.97 4.90 11.87
C ILE A 248 8.83 6.12 12.11
N ASP A 249 8.30 7.30 11.78
CA ASP A 249 9.05 8.55 11.85
C ASP A 249 8.96 9.19 13.22
N GLN A 250 7.76 9.15 13.81
CA GLN A 250 7.43 9.72 15.11
C GLN A 250 6.26 8.94 15.73
N MET A 251 6.25 8.88 17.07
CA MET A 251 5.12 8.40 17.85
C MET A 251 4.87 9.33 19.02
N GLU A 252 3.60 9.66 19.26
CA GLU A 252 3.16 10.45 20.39
C GLU A 252 1.84 9.94 20.94
N PHE A 253 1.51 10.32 22.17
CA PHE A 253 0.21 10.03 22.78
C PHE A 253 -0.53 11.34 22.96
N ASP A 254 -1.65 11.49 22.25
CA ASP A 254 -2.57 12.60 22.40
C ASP A 254 -3.39 12.38 23.68
N THR A 255 -3.17 13.24 24.68
CA THR A 255 -3.83 13.14 25.99
C THR A 255 -5.30 13.54 25.94
N ASP A 256 -5.67 14.41 25.01
CA ASP A 256 -7.03 14.95 24.90
C ASP A 256 -7.93 13.91 24.22
N GLU A 257 -7.45 13.35 23.11
CA GLU A 257 -8.15 12.30 22.35
C GLU A 257 -7.94 10.90 22.96
N LYS A 258 -6.96 10.75 23.86
CA LYS A 258 -6.51 9.47 24.46
C LYS A 258 -6.13 8.43 23.40
N LYS A 259 -5.35 8.85 22.41
CA LYS A 259 -4.92 8.01 21.28
C LYS A 259 -3.43 8.12 21.03
N TYR A 260 -2.82 7.04 20.55
CA TYR A 260 -1.49 7.13 19.97
C TYR A 260 -1.57 7.69 18.55
N VAL A 261 -0.75 8.68 18.25
CA VAL A 261 -0.55 9.20 16.89
C VAL A 261 0.79 8.69 16.38
N ILE A 262 0.76 7.96 15.27
CA ILE A 262 1.92 7.28 14.70
C ILE A 262 2.14 7.82 13.29
N TYR A 263 3.27 8.50 13.09
CA TYR A 263 3.68 9.08 11.82
C TYR A 263 4.52 8.07 11.04
N LEU A 264 4.12 7.79 9.81
CA LEU A 264 4.72 6.80 8.94
C LEU A 264 5.12 7.41 7.60
N THR A 265 6.29 7.04 7.09
CA THR A 265 6.68 7.26 5.68
C THR A 265 6.45 5.98 4.90
N LEU A 266 5.64 6.05 3.84
CA LEU A 266 5.24 4.91 3.01
C LEU A 266 6.04 4.89 1.71
N GLN A 267 6.55 3.71 1.38
CA GLN A 267 7.29 3.46 0.14
C GLN A 267 7.08 2.05 -0.39
N GLN A 268 7.04 1.88 -1.71
CA GLN A 268 7.05 0.59 -2.37
C GLN A 268 8.49 0.11 -2.46
N ARG A 269 8.75 -1.12 -2.03
CA ARG A 269 10.10 -1.67 -2.09
C ARG A 269 10.44 -2.13 -3.52
N HIS A 270 11.56 -1.65 -4.04
CA HIS A 270 12.18 -2.24 -5.24
C HIS A 270 13.10 -3.39 -4.82
N ALA A 271 12.88 -4.58 -5.39
CA ALA A 271 13.58 -5.82 -5.04
C ALA A 271 15.08 -5.84 -5.46
N ARG A 272 15.62 -4.78 -6.05
CA ARG A 272 17.02 -4.73 -6.46
C ARG A 272 17.66 -3.39 -6.13
N THR A 273 18.76 -3.48 -5.38
CA THR A 273 19.85 -2.50 -5.18
C THR A 273 19.52 -1.18 -4.48
N ASP A 274 20.11 -0.99 -3.30
CA ASP A 274 20.78 0.23 -2.80
C ASP A 274 20.18 1.61 -3.11
N GLN A 275 18.87 1.74 -3.32
CA GLN A 275 18.20 3.04 -3.30
C GLN A 275 18.20 3.67 -1.89
N HIS A 276 18.62 2.93 -0.87
CA HIS A 276 18.98 3.50 0.42
C HIS A 276 20.06 4.59 0.31
N GLU A 277 20.93 4.58 -0.72
CA GLU A 277 21.88 5.68 -0.95
C GLU A 277 21.19 6.90 -1.58
N VAL A 278 20.42 6.70 -2.66
CA VAL A 278 19.77 7.82 -3.38
C VAL A 278 18.74 8.57 -2.51
N PHE A 279 17.97 7.85 -1.68
CA PHE A 279 17.00 8.49 -0.78
C PHE A 279 17.62 8.98 0.54
N ARG A 280 18.73 8.38 1.03
CA ARG A 280 19.53 9.01 2.10
C ARG A 280 20.03 10.36 1.64
N ASP A 281 20.53 10.46 0.41
CA ASP A 281 21.06 11.72 -0.10
C ASP A 281 19.97 12.80 -0.13
N VAL A 282 18.74 12.48 -0.54
CA VAL A 282 17.62 13.45 -0.52
C VAL A 282 17.24 13.85 0.91
N ALA A 283 17.15 12.91 1.84
CA ALA A 283 16.83 13.21 3.24
C ALA A 283 17.96 13.98 3.95
N GLN A 284 19.21 13.66 3.65
CA GLN A 284 20.40 14.32 4.18
C GLN A 284 20.56 15.73 3.60
N ILE A 285 20.22 15.94 2.33
CA ILE A 285 20.10 17.26 1.70
C ILE A 285 19.01 18.09 2.40
N LYS A 286 17.83 17.52 2.67
CA LYS A 286 16.75 18.21 3.42
C LYS A 286 17.19 18.57 4.86
N GLN A 287 17.86 17.65 5.56
CA GLN A 287 18.32 17.85 6.94
C GLN A 287 19.48 18.86 7.07
N GLN A 288 20.37 18.91 6.07
CA GLN A 288 21.42 19.94 5.97
C GLN A 288 20.83 21.32 5.65
N HIS A 289 19.71 21.39 4.93
CA HIS A 289 19.02 22.64 4.62
C HIS A 289 18.30 23.24 5.85
N SER A 290 17.79 22.41 6.76
CA SER A 290 17.19 22.86 8.03
C SER A 290 18.22 23.37 9.04
N ASN A 291 19.50 22.97 8.91
CA ASN A 291 20.58 23.39 9.80
C ASN A 291 21.45 24.47 9.13
N HIS A 292 20.93 25.70 9.08
CA HIS A 292 21.53 26.85 8.40
C HIS A 292 22.79 27.46 9.07
N SER A 293 23.68 26.64 9.65
CA SER A 293 24.89 27.12 10.33
C SER A 293 26.19 26.39 9.97
N PHE A 294 26.20 25.46 8.99
CA PHE A 294 27.38 24.62 8.71
C PHE A 294 28.16 24.95 7.42
N PHE A 295 27.73 25.92 6.61
CA PHE A 295 28.36 26.21 5.32
C PHE A 295 29.48 27.26 5.43
N HIS A 296 30.58 26.96 6.13
CA HIS A 296 31.79 27.81 6.10
C HIS A 296 33.11 27.07 5.82
N SER A 297 33.13 25.78 5.45
CA SER A 297 34.42 25.07 5.33
C SER A 297 34.62 24.10 4.16
N ASN A 298 33.76 24.07 3.12
CA ASN A 298 34.14 23.37 1.89
C ASN A 298 33.49 23.96 0.62
N PRO A 299 34.20 24.79 -0.16
CA PRO A 299 33.61 25.55 -1.26
C PRO A 299 33.38 24.75 -2.56
N ASN A 300 33.66 23.44 -2.60
CA ASN A 300 33.50 22.63 -3.82
C ASN A 300 33.08 21.19 -3.50
N TYR A 301 31.80 20.96 -3.21
CA TYR A 301 31.25 19.61 -3.16
C TYR A 301 30.77 19.20 -4.56
N ARG A 302 31.22 18.02 -5.00
CA ARG A 302 30.84 17.41 -6.29
C ARG A 302 30.32 16.01 -6.03
N ALA A 303 29.13 15.71 -6.57
CA ALA A 303 28.57 14.37 -6.57
C ALA A 303 28.26 13.96 -8.01
N ASN A 304 28.73 12.77 -8.41
CA ASN A 304 28.52 12.22 -9.74
C ASN A 304 27.31 11.29 -9.71
N PHE A 305 26.37 11.51 -10.63
CA PHE A 305 25.17 10.68 -10.79
C PHE A 305 25.21 9.97 -12.14
N GLY A 306 26.08 8.96 -12.25
CA GLY A 306 26.35 8.22 -13.50
C GLY A 306 27.12 9.04 -14.54
N ASP A 307 27.15 8.57 -15.79
CA ASP A 307 28.05 9.11 -16.84
C ASP A 307 27.62 10.47 -17.45
N GLN A 308 26.43 10.98 -17.10
CA GLN A 308 25.78 12.07 -17.84
C GLN A 308 25.55 13.36 -17.04
N TYR A 309 25.71 13.36 -15.71
CA TYR A 309 25.37 14.51 -14.86
C TYR A 309 26.37 14.70 -13.72
N GLU A 310 26.71 15.96 -13.47
CA GLU A 310 27.56 16.41 -12.35
C GLU A 310 26.78 17.45 -11.55
N LEU A 311 26.64 17.24 -10.24
CA LEU A 311 26.11 18.26 -9.34
C LEU A 311 27.28 19.14 -8.85
N ILE A 312 27.23 20.43 -9.16
CA ILE A 312 28.24 21.41 -8.75
C ILE A 312 27.58 22.45 -7.84
N LEU A 313 28.08 22.58 -6.61
CA LEU A 313 27.64 23.61 -5.68
C LEU A 313 28.56 24.84 -5.78
N HIS A 314 27.98 26.01 -6.10
CA HIS A 314 28.67 27.29 -6.07
C HIS A 314 28.24 28.13 -4.86
N ASN A 315 29.05 29.13 -4.48
CA ASN A 315 28.84 30.02 -3.31
C ASN A 315 27.64 31.00 -3.45
N ASN A 316 26.60 30.66 -4.21
CA ASN A 316 25.38 31.46 -4.41
C ASN A 316 24.17 30.58 -4.04
N PRO A 317 23.03 31.10 -3.55
CA PRO A 317 21.93 30.28 -3.02
C PRO A 317 21.08 29.58 -4.12
N ALA A 318 21.63 29.43 -5.33
CA ALA A 318 21.02 28.73 -6.44
C ALA A 318 21.81 27.45 -6.75
N PHE A 319 21.12 26.31 -6.73
CA PHE A 319 21.66 25.02 -7.15
C PHE A 319 21.55 24.90 -8.67
N HIS A 320 22.63 24.47 -9.33
CA HIS A 320 22.63 24.16 -10.75
C HIS A 320 22.97 22.68 -10.95
N LEU A 321 22.03 21.90 -11.47
CA LEU A 321 22.32 20.56 -11.99
C LEU A 321 22.62 20.69 -13.47
N LEU A 322 23.88 20.47 -13.86
CA LEU A 322 24.28 20.53 -15.26
C LEU A 322 24.15 19.14 -15.87
N ARG A 323 23.25 18.99 -16.84
CA ARG A 323 23.46 18.00 -17.89
C ARG A 323 24.68 18.49 -18.66
N ARG A 324 25.62 17.61 -19.04
CA ARG A 324 26.81 18.05 -19.80
C ARG A 324 26.50 18.86 -21.07
N ASP A 325 25.24 18.81 -21.53
CA ASP A 325 24.78 19.44 -22.78
C ASP A 325 23.66 20.49 -22.62
N ASP A 326 23.18 20.84 -21.42
CA ASP A 326 22.09 21.84 -21.24
C ASP A 326 22.24 22.68 -19.95
N HIS A 327 21.88 23.97 -20.01
CA HIS A 327 21.90 24.91 -18.89
C HIS A 327 20.50 25.14 -18.26
N ASP A 328 20.49 25.22 -16.93
CA ASP A 328 19.42 25.60 -15.99
C ASP A 328 18.12 24.77 -15.94
N THR A 329 17.92 24.07 -14.82
CA THR A 329 16.68 23.36 -14.47
C THR A 329 16.41 23.47 -12.97
N SER A 330 15.18 23.78 -12.56
CA SER A 330 14.81 23.98 -11.14
C SER A 330 14.75 22.66 -10.36
N ILE A 331 14.91 22.72 -9.03
CA ILE A 331 14.86 21.56 -8.12
C ILE A 331 13.52 20.80 -8.21
N ASP A 332 12.39 21.49 -8.34
CA ASP A 332 11.08 20.86 -8.49
C ASP A 332 10.97 20.10 -9.83
N MET A 333 11.59 20.63 -10.90
CA MET A 333 11.72 19.90 -12.17
C MET A 333 12.64 18.69 -12.03
N VAL A 334 13.67 18.75 -11.19
CA VAL A 334 14.58 17.62 -10.93
C VAL A 334 13.87 16.53 -10.12
N ILE A 335 13.12 16.86 -9.07
CA ILE A 335 12.30 15.90 -8.32
C ILE A 335 11.23 15.29 -9.23
N GLY A 336 10.55 16.12 -10.03
CA GLY A 336 9.58 15.65 -11.03
C GLY A 336 10.21 14.76 -12.11
N ALA A 337 11.42 15.08 -12.58
CA ALA A 337 12.14 14.29 -13.58
C ALA A 337 12.72 12.99 -13.00
N LEU A 338 13.16 12.99 -11.74
CA LEU A 338 13.60 11.79 -11.03
C LEU A 338 12.43 10.86 -10.72
N ALA A 339 11.27 11.40 -10.29
CA ALA A 339 10.04 10.64 -10.10
C ALA A 339 9.50 10.09 -11.43
N SER A 340 9.52 10.90 -12.50
CA SER A 340 9.15 10.49 -13.85
C SER A 340 10.09 9.42 -14.41
N ARG A 341 11.41 9.56 -14.23
CA ARG A 341 12.39 8.53 -14.62
C ARG A 341 12.31 7.28 -13.76
N ALA A 342 12.00 7.38 -12.47
CA ALA A 342 11.71 6.23 -11.62
C ALA A 342 10.45 5.50 -12.13
N THR A 343 9.43 6.24 -12.56
CA THR A 343 8.20 5.71 -13.20
C THR A 343 8.50 5.05 -14.56
N ASP A 344 9.36 5.65 -15.39
CA ASP A 344 9.76 5.11 -16.69
C ASP A 344 10.68 3.89 -16.57
N ARG A 345 11.61 3.91 -15.61
CA ARG A 345 12.48 2.77 -15.27
C ARG A 345 11.66 1.68 -14.59
N TYR A 346 10.60 2.02 -13.86
CA TYR A 346 9.58 1.09 -13.36
C TYR A 346 8.80 0.43 -14.50
N ASN A 347 8.36 1.21 -15.50
CA ASN A 347 7.71 0.66 -16.70
C ASN A 347 8.62 -0.29 -17.48
N ARG A 348 9.94 -0.07 -17.46
CA ARG A 348 10.92 -0.85 -18.23
C ARG A 348 11.63 -1.99 -17.49
N PHE A 349 11.94 -1.88 -16.19
CA PHE A 349 12.87 -2.78 -15.49
C PHE A 349 12.34 -3.32 -14.15
N GLY A 350 11.50 -2.57 -13.43
CA GLY A 350 10.96 -3.00 -12.13
C GLY A 350 9.98 -4.17 -12.21
N ARG A 351 9.44 -4.45 -13.40
CA ARG A 351 8.42 -5.48 -13.56
C ARG A 351 9.00 -6.90 -13.66
N ASP A 352 10.13 -7.13 -14.32
CA ASP A 352 10.47 -8.50 -14.74
C ASP A 352 11.14 -9.35 -13.65
N SER A 353 11.87 -8.76 -12.70
CA SER A 353 12.53 -9.54 -11.64
C SER A 353 11.55 -10.17 -10.64
N ASP A 354 10.40 -9.54 -10.41
CA ASP A 354 9.42 -10.03 -9.43
C ASP A 354 8.53 -11.16 -9.97
N TRP A 355 8.39 -11.29 -11.29
CA TRP A 355 7.64 -12.37 -11.95
C TRP A 355 8.49 -13.61 -12.21
N ASN A 356 9.82 -13.47 -12.33
CA ASN A 356 10.70 -14.61 -12.60
C ASN A 356 10.79 -15.61 -11.43
N ASP A 357 10.34 -15.22 -10.24
CA ASP A 357 10.27 -16.07 -9.05
C ASP A 357 8.86 -16.65 -8.78
N ALA A 358 7.85 -16.32 -9.60
CA ALA A 358 6.48 -16.85 -9.52
C ALA A 358 6.33 -18.07 -10.42
#